data_AF-A0A8X6LNC1-F1
#
_entry.id   AF-A0A8X6LNC1-F1
#
_cell.length_a   1.000
_cell.length_b   1.000
_cell.length_c   1.000
_cell.angle_alpha   90.00
_cell.angle_beta   90.00
_cell.angle_gamma   90.00
#
_symmetry.space_group_name_H-M   'P 1'
#
loop_
_entity.id
_entity.type
_entity.pdbx_description
1 polymer ?
#
loop_
_entity_poly.entity_id
_entity_poly.type
_entity_poly.pdbx_seq_one_letter_code
_entity_poly.pdbx_strand_id
1 'polypeptide(L)'
;MSSSTVQLILPDTLKLLPLYISCILKSDAISGGPDISLDDRSFAMLAVNSMDVKSTATYFYPTLIPLHDVDPDSTSIPSSIRCSIEKLSDSGAYLLENGIYMFLWIGQAINPDWLQNVLGVQSTNQIDKQK
;
A
#
# COMPACT_ATOMS: atom_id res chain seq x y z
N MET A 1 -34.65 -24.32 -9.33
CA MET A 1 -33.33 -23.92 -8.81
C MET A 1 -32.50 -23.44 -9.99
N SER A 2 -32.56 -22.15 -10.29
CA SER A 2 -31.76 -21.53 -11.36
C SER A 2 -30.40 -21.17 -10.80
N SER A 3 -29.42 -22.06 -10.94
CA SER A 3 -28.02 -21.71 -10.69
C SER A 3 -27.62 -20.69 -11.76
N SER A 4 -27.55 -19.42 -11.39
CA SER A 4 -27.13 -18.35 -12.28
C SER A 4 -25.67 -18.59 -12.70
N THR A 5 -25.46 -18.98 -13.95
CA THR A 5 -24.17 -19.29 -14.61
C THR A 5 -23.18 -18.11 -14.67
N VAL A 6 -23.40 -17.05 -13.89
CA VAL A 6 -22.67 -15.77 -13.90
C VAL A 6 -21.85 -15.56 -12.62
N GLN A 7 -21.88 -16.49 -11.66
CA GLN A 7 -21.11 -16.37 -10.42
C GLN A 7 -19.75 -17.07 -10.51
N LEU A 8 -18.69 -16.36 -10.13
CA LEU A 8 -17.36 -16.94 -9.93
C LEU A 8 -17.33 -17.61 -8.56
N ILE A 9 -17.38 -18.94 -8.52
CA ILE A 9 -17.33 -19.71 -7.28
C ILE A 9 -15.87 -19.97 -6.92
N LEU A 10 -15.46 -19.51 -5.74
CA LEU A 10 -14.14 -19.74 -5.17
C LEU A 10 -14.28 -20.44 -3.81
N PRO A 11 -13.46 -21.47 -3.52
CA PRO A 11 -13.39 -22.05 -2.18
C PRO A 11 -12.83 -21.02 -1.18
N ASP A 12 -13.20 -21.13 0.09
CA ASP A 12 -12.89 -20.13 1.13
C ASP A 12 -11.39 -19.83 1.25
N THR A 13 -10.54 -20.85 1.10
CA THR A 13 -9.08 -20.73 1.18
C THR A 13 -8.47 -19.97 0.01
N LEU A 14 -9.17 -19.85 -1.13
CA LEU A 14 -8.66 -19.24 -2.37
C LEU A 14 -9.32 -17.89 -2.68
N LYS A 15 -10.13 -17.33 -1.77
CA LYS A 15 -10.83 -16.05 -2.00
C LYS A 15 -9.88 -14.89 -2.33
N LEU A 16 -8.67 -14.90 -1.76
CA LEU A 16 -7.65 -13.87 -1.99
C LEU A 16 -6.69 -14.21 -3.14
N LEU A 17 -6.73 -15.44 -3.67
CA LEU A 17 -5.79 -15.88 -4.70
C LEU A 17 -5.85 -15.01 -5.96
N PRO A 18 -7.03 -14.67 -6.53
CA PRO A 18 -7.09 -13.80 -7.71
C PRO A 18 -6.49 -12.41 -7.47
N LEU A 19 -6.66 -11.87 -6.26
CA LEU A 19 -6.09 -10.58 -5.87
C LEU A 19 -4.57 -10.64 -5.88
N TYR A 20 -3.98 -11.62 -5.20
CA TYR A 20 -2.52 -11.80 -5.17
C TYR A 20 -1.93 -12.09 -6.56
N ILE A 21 -2.60 -12.91 -7.37
CA ILE A 21 -2.18 -13.15 -8.77
C ILE A 21 -2.16 -11.83 -9.54
N SER A 22 -3.18 -10.99 -9.40
CA SER A 22 -3.19 -9.68 -10.05
C SER A 22 -2.05 -8.78 -9.58
N CYS A 23 -1.66 -8.84 -8.31
CA CYS A 23 -0.52 -8.08 -7.80
C CYS A 23 0.80 -8.60 -8.36
N ILE A 24 1.00 -9.92 -8.38
CA ILE A 24 2.20 -10.56 -8.94
C ILE A 24 2.38 -10.19 -10.40
N LEU A 25 1.30 -10.26 -11.19
CA LEU A 25 1.32 -9.90 -12.61
C LEU A 25 1.63 -8.42 -12.87
N LYS A 26 1.36 -7.53 -11.91
CA LYS A 26 1.70 -6.11 -11.97
C LYS A 26 3.07 -5.79 -11.39
N SER A 27 3.73 -6.74 -10.73
CA SER A 27 5.00 -6.50 -10.06
C SER A 27 6.13 -6.26 -11.05
N ASP A 28 7.10 -5.47 -10.60
CA ASP A 28 8.32 -5.15 -11.32
C ASP A 28 9.17 -6.38 -11.67
N ALA A 29 9.17 -7.38 -10.78
CA ALA A 29 9.85 -8.65 -10.99
C ALA A 29 9.32 -9.41 -12.22
N ILE A 30 8.01 -9.32 -12.51
CA ILE A 30 7.38 -10.07 -13.61
C ILE A 30 7.15 -9.17 -14.83
N SER A 31 6.39 -8.09 -14.67
CA SER A 31 5.89 -7.29 -15.79
C SER A 31 6.95 -6.37 -16.37
N GLY A 32 7.90 -5.90 -15.54
CA GLY A 32 9.02 -5.04 -15.94
C GLY A 32 8.60 -3.87 -16.82
N GLY A 33 7.88 -2.88 -16.24
CA GLY A 33 7.31 -1.74 -16.97
C GLY A 33 8.33 -0.92 -17.77
N PRO A 34 7.89 -0.04 -18.68
CA PRO A 34 8.79 0.68 -19.59
C PRO A 34 9.81 1.60 -18.89
N ASP A 35 9.50 2.03 -17.67
CA ASP A 35 10.31 2.98 -16.89
C ASP A 35 11.23 2.31 -15.86
N ILE A 36 11.26 0.98 -15.76
CA ILE A 36 12.11 0.29 -14.78
C ILE A 36 13.54 0.10 -15.29
N SER A 37 14.53 0.42 -14.47
CA SER A 37 15.92 0.11 -14.79
C SER A 37 16.19 -1.40 -14.72
N LEU A 38 17.22 -1.86 -15.44
CA LEU A 38 17.64 -3.26 -15.39
C LEU A 38 18.05 -3.67 -13.96
N ASP A 39 18.70 -2.76 -13.23
CA ASP A 39 19.16 -3.00 -11.87
C ASP A 39 17.97 -3.14 -10.92
N ASP A 40 16.99 -2.23 -10.97
CA ASP A 40 15.78 -2.28 -10.13
C ASP A 40 14.98 -3.55 -10.38
N ARG A 41 14.85 -3.96 -11.65
CA ARG A 41 14.17 -5.21 -11.99
C ARG A 41 14.92 -6.43 -11.45
N SER A 42 16.23 -6.46 -11.62
CA SER A 42 17.07 -7.57 -11.11
C SER A 42 17.01 -7.66 -9.58
N PHE A 43 16.99 -6.50 -8.90
CA PHE A 43 16.82 -6.40 -7.46
C PHE A 43 15.45 -6.92 -7.04
N ALA A 44 14.36 -6.51 -7.69
CA ALA A 44 13.02 -6.98 -7.38
C ALA A 44 12.90 -8.51 -7.53
N MET A 45 13.49 -9.09 -8.59
CA MET A 45 13.53 -10.56 -8.77
C MET A 45 14.29 -11.25 -7.64
N LEU A 46 15.46 -10.72 -7.26
CA LEU A 46 16.27 -11.28 -6.18
C LEU A 46 15.57 -11.18 -4.83
N ALA A 47 14.95 -10.04 -4.55
CA ALA A 47 14.20 -9.78 -3.34
C ALA A 47 13.04 -10.78 -3.20
N VAL A 48 12.19 -10.92 -4.22
CA VAL A 48 11.07 -11.87 -4.19
C VAL A 48 11.55 -13.32 -4.00
N ASN A 49 12.65 -13.73 -4.65
CA ASN A 49 13.18 -15.08 -4.52
C ASN A 49 13.82 -15.38 -3.16
N SER A 50 14.16 -14.36 -2.37
CA SER A 50 14.79 -14.51 -1.06
C SER A 50 13.83 -14.33 0.12
N MET A 51 12.63 -13.80 -0.11
CA MET A 51 11.63 -13.55 0.92
C MET A 51 10.97 -14.84 1.42
N ASP A 52 10.58 -14.84 2.70
CA ASP A 52 9.69 -15.84 3.26
C ASP A 52 8.23 -15.62 2.81
N VAL A 53 7.34 -16.56 3.14
CA VAL A 53 5.93 -16.49 2.72
C VAL A 53 5.24 -15.23 3.23
N LYS A 54 5.54 -14.82 4.47
CA LYS A 54 4.94 -13.65 5.10
C LYS A 54 5.40 -12.37 4.41
N SER A 55 6.70 -12.19 4.21
CA SER A 55 7.25 -10.99 3.57
C SER A 55 6.81 -10.91 2.12
N THR A 56 6.78 -12.03 1.40
CA THR A 56 6.28 -12.09 0.03
C THR A 56 4.81 -11.64 -0.06
N ALA A 57 3.96 -12.05 0.89
CA ALA A 57 2.56 -11.62 0.92
C ALA A 57 2.43 -10.11 1.15
N THR A 58 3.21 -9.53 2.08
CA THR A 58 3.24 -8.08 2.34
C THR A 58 3.82 -7.29 1.17
N TYR A 59 4.82 -7.85 0.48
CA TYR A 59 5.43 -7.21 -0.68
C TYR A 59 4.44 -7.04 -1.83
N PHE A 60 3.66 -8.08 -2.14
CA PHE A 60 2.65 -8.03 -3.21
C PHE A 60 1.35 -7.34 -2.81
N TYR A 61 0.95 -7.42 -1.55
CA TYR A 61 -0.20 -6.67 -1.02
C TYR A 61 0.26 -5.80 0.17
N PRO A 62 0.72 -4.57 -0.11
CA PRO A 62 1.24 -3.66 0.90
C PRO A 62 0.22 -3.37 2.00
N THR A 63 0.72 -2.95 3.15
CA THR A 63 -0.12 -2.51 4.26
C THR A 63 -0.32 -1.00 4.15
N LEU A 64 -1.57 -0.57 4.09
CA LEU A 64 -1.96 0.85 4.08
C LEU A 64 -2.61 1.19 5.43
N ILE A 65 -2.03 2.13 6.18
CA ILE A 65 -2.44 2.48 7.55
C ILE A 65 -2.86 3.96 7.58
N PRO A 66 -4.07 4.30 8.03
CA PRO A 66 -4.48 5.69 8.23
C PRO A 66 -3.79 6.26 9.48
N LEU A 67 -3.19 7.45 9.36
CA LEU A 67 -2.48 8.14 10.44
C LEU A 67 -3.19 9.40 10.96
N HIS A 68 -4.25 9.83 10.28
CA HIS A 68 -4.94 11.10 10.59
C HIS A 68 -6.03 10.97 11.66
N ASP A 69 -6.46 9.76 11.99
CA ASP A 69 -7.53 9.47 12.97
C ASP A 69 -7.01 8.51 14.06
N VAL A 70 -5.78 8.74 14.51
CA VAL A 70 -5.12 7.91 15.51
C VAL A 70 -5.23 8.57 16.87
N ASP A 71 -5.67 7.80 17.86
CA ASP A 71 -5.67 8.21 19.26
C ASP A 71 -4.21 8.24 19.76
N PRO A 72 -3.66 9.42 20.12
CA PRO A 72 -2.27 9.56 20.55
C PRO A 72 -1.96 8.83 21.86
N ASP A 73 -2.96 8.56 22.69
CA ASP A 73 -2.79 7.84 23.97
C ASP A 73 -2.88 6.32 23.79
N SER A 74 -3.31 5.86 22.62
CA SER A 74 -3.41 4.43 22.31
C SER A 74 -2.06 3.84 21.92
N THR A 75 -1.75 2.64 22.43
CA THR A 75 -0.53 1.89 22.06
C THR A 75 -0.78 0.90 20.92
N SER A 76 -2.02 0.79 20.45
CA SER A 76 -2.42 -0.12 19.37
C SER A 76 -2.14 0.48 18.00
N ILE A 77 -1.59 -0.33 17.09
CA ILE A 77 -1.41 0.06 15.69
C ILE A 77 -2.79 0.17 15.02
N PRO A 78 -3.09 1.24 14.28
CA PRO A 78 -4.36 1.39 13.58
C PRO A 78 -4.60 0.26 12.58
N SER A 79 -5.86 -0.13 12.40
CA SER A 79 -6.23 -1.19 11.47
C SER A 79 -5.92 -0.80 10.02
N SER A 80 -5.28 -1.69 9.29
CA SER A 80 -4.97 -1.51 7.87
C SER A 80 -6.24 -1.40 7.02
N ILE A 81 -6.18 -0.58 5.97
CA ILE A 81 -7.25 -0.41 4.98
C ILE A 81 -6.84 -1.00 3.63
N ARG A 82 -7.82 -1.18 2.74
CA ARG A 82 -7.55 -1.72 1.39
C ARG A 82 -6.70 -0.77 0.56
N CYS A 83 -5.74 -1.33 -0.17
CA CYS A 83 -4.91 -0.61 -1.14
C CYS A 83 -5.72 -0.24 -2.40
N SER A 84 -6.46 0.87 -2.30
CA SER A 84 -7.21 1.48 -3.40
C SER A 84 -7.20 2.99 -3.24
N ILE A 85 -7.11 3.72 -4.35
CA ILE A 85 -7.17 5.18 -4.37
C ILE A 85 -8.49 5.69 -3.74
N GLU A 86 -9.58 4.95 -3.87
CA GLU A 86 -10.89 5.28 -3.29
C GLU A 86 -10.88 5.31 -1.76
N LYS A 87 -9.85 4.76 -1.12
CA LYS A 87 -9.68 4.78 0.34
C LYS A 87 -8.80 5.93 0.83
N LEU A 88 -8.18 6.69 -0.07
CA LEU A 88 -7.44 7.88 0.27
C LEU A 88 -8.37 9.10 0.22
N SER A 89 -8.34 9.89 1.29
CA SER A 89 -9.01 11.19 1.38
C SER A 89 -7.98 12.31 1.28
N ASP A 90 -8.30 13.39 0.58
CA ASP A 90 -7.46 14.59 0.50
C ASP A 90 -7.26 15.27 1.86
N SER A 91 -8.08 14.96 2.86
CA SER A 91 -7.93 15.45 4.24
C SER A 91 -7.17 14.49 5.15
N GLY A 92 -6.63 13.39 4.62
CA GLY A 92 -6.00 12.33 5.41
C GLY A 92 -4.49 12.24 5.23
N ALA A 93 -3.84 11.54 6.15
CA ALA A 93 -2.49 11.02 6.03
C ALA A 93 -2.51 9.50 6.13
N TYR A 94 -1.66 8.83 5.36
CA TYR A 94 -1.58 7.38 5.29
C TYR A 94 -0.14 6.90 5.15
N LEU A 95 0.19 5.80 5.80
CA LEU A 95 1.44 5.09 5.66
C LEU A 95 1.22 3.85 4.78
N LEU A 96 1.96 3.75 3.68
CA LEU A 96 1.97 2.57 2.82
C LEU A 96 3.33 1.88 2.94
N GLU A 97 3.35 0.62 3.35
CA GLU A 97 4.58 -0.15 3.54
C GLU A 97 4.47 -1.53 2.88
N ASN A 98 5.52 -1.95 2.18
CA ASN A 98 5.60 -3.27 1.54
C ASN A 98 6.80 -4.13 2.01
N GLY A 99 7.45 -3.73 3.12
CA GLY A 99 8.63 -4.38 3.69
C GLY A 99 9.96 -3.96 3.10
N ILE A 100 9.99 -3.31 1.93
CA ILE A 100 11.20 -2.70 1.34
C ILE A 100 11.08 -1.18 1.38
N TYR A 101 9.95 -0.66 0.90
CA TYR A 101 9.65 0.74 0.81
C TYR A 101 8.56 1.13 1.80
N MET A 102 8.65 2.36 2.28
CA MET A 102 7.67 2.99 3.14
C MET A 102 7.35 4.37 2.58
N PHE A 103 6.10 4.62 2.28
CA PHE A 103 5.60 5.88 1.75
C PHE A 103 4.68 6.54 2.75
N LEU A 104 4.96 7.79 3.08
CA LEU A 104 4.03 8.64 3.79
C LEU A 104 3.26 9.48 2.77
N TRP A 105 1.98 9.16 2.58
CA TRP A 105 1.10 9.95 1.74
C TRP A 105 0.36 10.99 2.60
N ILE A 106 0.33 12.23 2.12
CA ILE A 106 -0.29 13.36 2.81
C ILE A 106 -1.23 14.06 1.84
N GLY A 107 -2.51 14.11 2.21
CA GLY A 107 -3.53 14.78 1.44
C GLY A 107 -3.35 16.30 1.46
N GLN A 108 -3.73 16.95 0.37
CA GLN A 108 -3.51 18.39 0.21
C GLN A 108 -4.34 19.25 1.19
N ALA A 109 -5.49 18.73 1.64
CA ALA A 109 -6.43 19.37 2.55
C ALA A 109 -6.33 18.84 3.99
N ILE A 110 -5.19 18.25 4.37
CA ILE A 110 -4.96 17.74 5.73
C ILE A 110 -5.03 18.87 6.77
N ASN A 111 -5.44 18.52 8.00
CA ASN A 111 -5.45 19.46 9.12
C ASN A 111 -4.05 20.06 9.35
N PRO A 112 -3.89 21.40 9.27
CA PRO A 112 -2.61 22.07 9.55
C PRO A 112 -2.04 21.76 10.93
N ASP A 113 -2.89 21.54 11.94
CA ASP A 113 -2.43 21.18 13.29
C ASP A 113 -1.75 19.81 13.31
N TRP A 114 -2.32 18.82 12.60
CA TRP A 114 -1.69 17.51 12.44
C TRP A 114 -0.33 17.66 11.74
N LEU A 115 -0.30 18.48 10.68
CA LEU A 115 0.92 18.69 9.90
C LEU A 115 2.03 19.36 10.73
N GLN A 116 1.68 20.35 11.53
CA GLN A 116 2.60 21.03 12.43
C GLN A 116 3.09 20.11 13.55
N ASN A 117 2.22 19.24 14.09
CA ASN A 117 2.58 18.32 15.16
C ASN A 117 3.48 17.16 14.68
N VAL A 118 3.25 16.65 13.46
CA VAL A 118 3.97 15.49 12.93
C VAL A 118 5.22 15.88 12.13
N LEU A 119 5.13 16.92 11.29
CA LEU A 119 6.21 17.33 10.39
C LEU A 119 6.80 18.70 10.70
N GLY A 120 6.23 19.45 11.65
CA GLY A 120 6.77 20.75 12.06
C GLY A 120 6.52 21.88 11.06
N VAL A 121 5.66 21.68 10.06
CA VAL A 121 5.38 22.66 8.98
C VAL A 121 3.91 23.08 8.94
N GLN A 122 3.65 24.27 8.42
CA GLN A 122 2.33 24.91 8.45
C GLN A 122 1.51 24.65 7.17
N SER A 123 2.16 24.15 6.11
CA SER A 123 1.49 23.86 4.83
C SER A 123 2.20 22.73 4.09
N THR A 124 1.42 21.94 3.35
CA THR A 124 1.93 20.86 2.48
C THR A 124 2.87 21.35 1.39
N ASN A 125 2.79 22.64 1.02
CA ASN A 125 3.69 23.27 0.05
C ASN A 125 5.12 23.48 0.59
N GLN A 126 5.32 23.43 1.91
CA GLN A 126 6.64 23.55 2.53
C GLN A 126 7.37 22.21 2.61
N ILE A 127 6.69 21.11 2.30
CA ILE A 127 7.27 19.77 2.28
C ILE A 127 8.06 19.62 0.98
N ASP A 128 9.35 19.33 1.09
CA ASP A 128 10.16 18.98 -0.07
C ASP A 128 9.69 17.63 -0.62
N LYS A 129 9.13 17.63 -1.82
CA LYS A 129 8.67 16.41 -2.48
C LYS A 129 9.89 15.78 -3.12
N GLN A 130 10.23 14.54 -2.74
CA GLN A 130 11.27 13.81 -3.47
C GLN A 130 10.90 13.81 -4.97
N LYS A 131 11.86 14.27 -5.76
CA LYS A 131 11.72 14.55 -7.19
C LYS A 131 11.88 13.29 -8.02
#